data_AF-A0A550C1H8-F1
#
_entry.id   AF-A0A550C1H8-F1
#
_cell.length_a   1.000
_cell.length_b   1.000
_cell.length_c   1.000
_cell.angle_alpha   90.00
_cell.angle_beta   90.00
_cell.angle_gamma   90.00
#
_symmetry.space_group_name_H-M   'P 1'
#
loop_
_entity.id
_entity.type
_entity.pdbx_description
1 polymer ?
#
loop_
_entity_poly.entity_id
_entity_poly.type
_entity_poly.pdbx_seq_one_letter_code
_entity_poly.pdbx_strand_id
1 'polypeptide(L)'
;MIQNLLNLPHDVLAHIFQCISVPGLCALCCTCRGMRDLISEFGWSDYLRDHPQDTFSLAKSRKTWDAPTTVRYDYLTDRAWDAGQFVARPLTAQWRTKLQPVLAINGSRLLVAAANSIHAYGFGSSSPRIYHEASWALSERFSSVTDITSLACTPDPDTYIVGMWDGSIKRIEIRDEQDEGTPSSRQRQPSLRSTTVYQSPNNDIVESLSCEDDLLLSLSATGRATLRSLHDPNDSGSSLDLDARSWTSYLCTTASSPFAAFGTASKAPLVLHRLRQDGSFSEESPLSGPTPSPDSTLDPPPTTPTLDPTRAITLSQHIHSTPDVPSSSACYAIARAPPAAPWGASPELLVAGWYDGRVRMYDLRVASRYHYRGADDSAPFLRPMLAMSDPWLYEPIYSVACGGGAGAHIAAGSARHGVVCLWDMRYAHRRHEEDAIVGAAVPPTARGMSVHAPGNDPSPVFQLALESSRLYGVTDRRAFVLDWGPNATEDTYPPIPARNQGLKRKKGHRGPGFYVTKYVHDRHGSSG
;
A
#
# COMPACT_ATOMS: atom_id res chain seq x y z
N MET A 1 19.49 -38.54 -31.83
CA MET A 1 18.13 -38.61 -31.26
C MET A 1 17.77 -37.21 -30.78
N ILE A 2 16.93 -36.46 -31.50
CA ILE A 2 16.47 -35.15 -31.02
C ILE A 2 15.43 -35.45 -29.95
N GLN A 3 15.78 -35.22 -28.68
CA GLN A 3 14.84 -35.38 -27.57
C GLN A 3 13.74 -34.32 -27.73
N ASN A 4 12.53 -34.76 -28.06
CA ASN A 4 11.36 -33.89 -28.12
C ASN A 4 11.00 -33.50 -26.69
N LEU A 5 10.89 -32.19 -26.41
CA LEU A 5 10.52 -31.66 -25.10
C LEU A 5 9.16 -32.23 -24.64
N LEU A 6 8.26 -32.54 -25.58
CA LEU A 6 6.97 -33.18 -25.32
C LEU A 6 7.07 -34.63 -24.79
N ASN A 7 8.25 -35.26 -24.85
CA ASN A 7 8.46 -36.59 -24.28
C ASN A 7 8.79 -36.53 -22.78
N LEU A 8 8.94 -35.33 -22.21
CA LEU A 8 9.12 -35.17 -20.78
C LEU A 8 7.78 -35.38 -20.05
N PRO A 9 7.81 -35.94 -18.82
CA PRO A 9 6.66 -35.97 -17.95
C PRO A 9 6.06 -34.56 -17.71
N HIS A 10 4.73 -34.47 -17.55
CA HIS A 10 4.02 -33.20 -17.45
C HIS A 10 4.45 -32.35 -16.23
N ASP A 11 4.79 -33.01 -15.11
CA ASP A 11 5.30 -32.38 -13.90
C ASP A 11 6.67 -31.70 -14.13
N VAL A 12 7.56 -32.34 -14.89
CA VAL A 12 8.83 -31.74 -15.30
C VAL A 12 8.61 -30.53 -16.21
N LEU A 13 7.65 -30.62 -17.15
CA LEU A 13 7.29 -29.49 -18.02
C LEU A 13 6.68 -28.32 -17.23
N ALA A 14 5.81 -28.60 -16.27
CA ALA A 14 5.25 -27.59 -15.38
C ALA A 14 6.36 -26.84 -14.62
N HIS A 15 7.34 -27.54 -14.04
CA HIS A 15 8.49 -26.92 -13.38
C HIS A 15 9.34 -26.07 -14.35
N ILE A 16 9.51 -26.52 -15.59
CA ILE A 16 10.20 -25.73 -16.61
C ILE A 16 9.41 -24.45 -16.90
N PHE A 17 8.08 -24.52 -17.05
CA PHE A 17 7.25 -23.34 -17.33
C PHE A 17 7.31 -22.28 -16.23
N GLN A 18 7.38 -22.69 -14.96
CA GLN A 18 7.54 -21.76 -13.82
C GLN A 18 8.82 -20.92 -13.92
N CYS A 19 9.87 -21.43 -14.58
CA CYS A 19 11.14 -20.75 -14.76
C CYS A 19 11.17 -19.84 -16.00
N ILE A 20 10.11 -19.80 -16.80
CA ILE A 20 10.07 -19.10 -18.09
C ILE A 20 9.26 -17.81 -17.96
N SER A 21 9.84 -16.70 -18.42
CA SER A 21 9.15 -15.41 -18.51
C SER A 21 7.90 -15.46 -19.41
N VAL A 22 6.97 -14.53 -19.22
CA VAL A 22 5.76 -14.42 -20.06
C VAL A 22 6.06 -14.43 -21.58
N PRO A 23 7.02 -13.65 -22.11
CA PRO A 23 7.38 -13.73 -23.53
C PRO A 23 7.89 -15.11 -23.96
N GLY A 24 8.63 -15.81 -23.09
CA GLY A 24 9.11 -17.16 -23.34
C GLY A 24 7.99 -18.18 -23.39
N LEU A 25 7.00 -18.08 -22.50
CA LEU A 25 5.79 -18.92 -22.54
C LEU A 25 4.99 -18.68 -23.82
N CYS A 26 4.83 -17.41 -24.23
CA CYS A 26 4.22 -17.08 -25.52
C CYS A 26 4.99 -17.70 -26.70
N ALA A 27 6.32 -17.60 -26.70
CA ALA A 27 7.16 -18.18 -27.75
C ALA A 27 7.00 -19.72 -27.81
N LEU A 28 6.95 -20.40 -26.66
CA LEU A 28 6.70 -21.83 -26.58
C LEU A 28 5.30 -22.21 -27.10
N CYS A 29 4.25 -21.45 -26.78
CA CYS A 29 2.90 -21.66 -27.35
C CYS A 29 2.88 -21.59 -28.88
N CYS A 30 3.81 -20.84 -29.49
CA CYS A 30 3.92 -20.71 -30.94
C CYS A 30 4.69 -21.86 -31.61
N THR A 31 5.35 -22.76 -30.86
CA THR A 31 6.18 -23.83 -31.44
C THR A 31 5.36 -24.97 -32.04
N CYS A 32 4.39 -25.52 -31.32
CA CYS A 32 3.51 -26.61 -31.79
C CYS A 32 2.18 -26.62 -31.03
N ARG A 33 1.20 -27.42 -31.50
CA ARG A 33 -0.11 -27.54 -30.84
C ARG A 33 -0.01 -28.14 -29.44
N GLY A 34 0.72 -29.25 -29.28
CA GLY A 34 0.87 -29.90 -27.97
C GLY A 34 1.48 -28.98 -26.90
N MET A 35 2.49 -28.18 -27.23
CA MET A 35 3.06 -27.20 -26.29
C MET A 35 2.07 -26.09 -25.91
N ARG A 36 1.29 -25.62 -26.87
CA ARG A 36 0.22 -24.64 -26.64
C ARG A 36 -0.85 -25.20 -25.70
N ASP A 37 -1.27 -26.43 -25.91
CA ASP A 37 -2.28 -27.09 -25.10
C ASP A 37 -1.76 -27.26 -23.66
N LEU A 38 -0.52 -27.73 -23.49
CA LEU A 38 0.12 -27.87 -22.17
C LEU A 38 0.27 -26.54 -21.42
N ILE A 39 0.71 -25.46 -22.09
CA ILE A 39 0.84 -24.15 -21.44
C ILE A 39 -0.53 -23.55 -21.12
N SER A 40 -1.53 -23.81 -21.97
CA SER A 40 -2.92 -23.37 -21.72
C SER A 40 -3.54 -24.08 -20.52
N GLU A 41 -3.22 -25.36 -20.34
CA GLU A 41 -3.72 -26.18 -19.24
C GLU A 41 -2.99 -25.89 -17.92
N PHE A 42 -1.65 -25.81 -17.93
CA PHE A 42 -0.82 -25.71 -16.72
C PHE A 42 -0.06 -24.39 -16.61
N GLY A 43 0.63 -24.00 -17.68
CA GLY A 43 1.65 -22.94 -17.64
C GLY A 43 1.15 -21.58 -17.12
N TRP A 44 0.02 -21.08 -17.62
CA TRP A 44 -0.49 -19.76 -17.20
C TRP A 44 -1.02 -19.76 -15.76
N SER A 45 -1.70 -20.81 -15.34
CA SER A 45 -2.24 -20.94 -13.98
C SER A 45 -1.13 -21.08 -12.95
N ASP A 46 -0.10 -21.88 -13.27
CA ASP A 46 1.09 -22.01 -12.44
C ASP A 46 1.86 -20.69 -12.33
N TYR A 47 2.00 -19.96 -13.46
CA TYR A 47 2.61 -18.63 -13.44
C TYR A 47 1.87 -17.67 -12.49
N LEU A 48 0.53 -17.62 -12.54
CA LEU A 48 -0.26 -16.75 -11.65
C LEU A 48 -0.16 -17.14 -10.18
N ARG A 49 -0.04 -18.44 -9.89
CA ARG A 49 0.17 -18.94 -8.52
C ARG A 49 1.50 -18.50 -7.95
N ASP A 50 2.55 -18.50 -8.78
CA ASP A 50 3.90 -18.12 -8.38
C ASP A 50 4.11 -16.59 -8.36
N HIS A 51 3.21 -15.84 -9.00
CA HIS A 51 3.23 -14.37 -9.07
C HIS A 51 1.89 -13.79 -8.62
N PRO A 52 1.49 -13.98 -7.35
CA PRO A 52 0.28 -13.36 -6.83
C PRO A 52 0.37 -11.84 -6.97
N GLN A 53 -0.77 -11.16 -7.18
CA GLN A 53 -0.81 -9.71 -7.23
C GLN A 53 -2.00 -9.19 -6.44
N ASP A 54 -1.76 -8.17 -5.60
CA ASP A 54 -2.82 -7.45 -4.91
C ASP A 54 -3.59 -6.60 -5.93
N THR A 55 -4.85 -6.96 -6.16
CA THR A 55 -5.73 -6.25 -7.11
C THR A 55 -7.14 -6.12 -6.55
N PHE A 56 -7.32 -5.15 -5.67
CA PHE A 56 -8.62 -4.82 -5.08
C PHE A 56 -9.63 -4.43 -6.15
N SER A 57 -9.30 -3.49 -7.03
CA SER A 57 -10.25 -3.00 -8.04
C SER A 57 -10.51 -3.97 -9.18
N LEU A 58 -9.65 -4.98 -9.35
CA LEU A 58 -9.81 -6.02 -10.36
C LEU A 58 -10.37 -7.33 -9.79
N ALA A 59 -10.60 -7.41 -8.48
CA ALA A 59 -11.01 -8.66 -7.83
C ALA A 59 -12.27 -9.27 -8.46
N LYS A 60 -13.25 -8.43 -8.85
CA LYS A 60 -14.46 -8.87 -9.56
C LYS A 60 -14.17 -9.24 -11.02
N SER A 61 -13.37 -8.44 -11.72
CA SER A 61 -13.00 -8.67 -13.12
C SER A 61 -12.21 -9.96 -13.33
N ARG A 62 -11.19 -10.20 -12.50
CA ARG A 62 -10.32 -11.38 -12.60
C ARG A 62 -11.04 -12.70 -12.39
N LYS A 63 -12.18 -12.72 -11.68
CA LYS A 63 -13.03 -13.92 -11.56
C LYS A 63 -13.64 -14.35 -12.90
N THR A 64 -13.72 -13.44 -13.88
CA THR A 64 -14.29 -13.71 -15.21
C THR A 64 -13.23 -13.90 -16.30
N TRP A 65 -11.97 -13.57 -16.00
CA TRP A 65 -10.87 -13.67 -16.95
C TRP A 65 -10.28 -15.08 -16.91
N ASP A 66 -9.88 -15.59 -18.07
CA ASP A 66 -9.03 -16.77 -18.11
C ASP A 66 -7.60 -16.43 -17.66
N ALA A 67 -6.83 -17.46 -17.32
CA ALA A 67 -5.44 -17.29 -16.87
C ALA A 67 -4.57 -16.53 -17.92
N PRO A 68 -4.62 -16.85 -19.23
CA PRO A 68 -3.88 -16.09 -20.24
C PRO A 68 -4.21 -14.60 -20.28
N THR A 69 -5.49 -14.23 -20.14
CA THR A 69 -5.91 -12.82 -20.13
C THR A 69 -5.38 -12.10 -18.89
N THR A 70 -5.42 -12.75 -17.73
CA THR A 70 -4.88 -12.18 -16.49
C THR A 70 -3.36 -11.98 -16.60
N VAL A 71 -2.61 -12.98 -17.04
CA VAL A 71 -1.16 -12.86 -17.26
C VAL A 71 -0.81 -11.77 -18.27
N ARG A 72 -1.59 -11.67 -19.36
CA ARG A 72 -1.41 -10.61 -20.35
C ARG A 72 -1.67 -9.22 -19.76
N TYR A 73 -2.72 -9.07 -18.95
CA TYR A 73 -3.03 -7.80 -18.29
C TYR A 73 -1.87 -7.38 -17.37
N ASP A 74 -1.37 -8.31 -16.57
CA ASP A 74 -0.30 -8.08 -15.59
C ASP A 74 1.01 -7.74 -16.29
N TYR A 75 1.38 -8.49 -17.33
CA TYR A 75 2.56 -8.20 -18.14
C TYR A 75 2.50 -6.80 -18.78
N LEU A 76 1.35 -6.41 -19.34
CA LEU A 76 1.20 -5.07 -19.93
C LEU A 76 1.24 -3.97 -18.86
N THR A 77 0.72 -4.25 -17.67
CA THR A 77 0.78 -3.36 -16.51
C THR A 77 2.24 -3.15 -16.06
N ASP A 78 3.02 -4.22 -15.92
CA ASP A 78 4.44 -4.14 -15.57
C ASP A 78 5.24 -3.34 -16.60
N ARG A 79 4.96 -3.56 -17.89
CA ARG A 79 5.56 -2.78 -18.99
C ARG A 79 5.19 -1.30 -18.92
N ALA A 80 3.97 -0.98 -18.50
CA ALA A 80 3.53 0.40 -18.32
C ALA A 80 4.24 1.08 -17.13
N TRP A 81 4.46 0.35 -16.03
CA TRP A 81 5.27 0.79 -14.88
C TRP A 81 6.72 1.08 -15.30
N ASP A 82 7.37 0.15 -15.99
CA ASP A 82 8.74 0.32 -16.49
C ASP A 82 8.85 1.55 -17.42
N ALA A 83 7.81 1.81 -18.22
CA ALA A 83 7.76 2.95 -19.13
C ALA A 83 7.31 4.26 -18.47
N GLY A 84 6.87 4.24 -17.21
CA GLY A 84 6.25 5.39 -16.54
C GLY A 84 5.02 5.92 -17.29
N GLN A 85 4.25 5.02 -17.91
CA GLN A 85 3.05 5.32 -18.70
C GLN A 85 1.80 4.96 -17.90
N PHE A 86 0.96 5.94 -17.64
CA PHE A 86 -0.28 5.76 -16.89
C PHE A 86 -1.32 6.80 -17.31
N VAL A 87 -2.57 6.52 -16.95
CA VAL A 87 -3.70 7.44 -17.02
C VAL A 87 -3.86 8.14 -15.67
N ALA A 88 -3.77 9.46 -15.66
CA ALA A 88 -4.03 10.25 -14.46
C ALA A 88 -5.45 10.81 -14.49
N ARG A 89 -6.31 10.43 -13.53
CA ARG A 89 -7.73 10.76 -13.53
C ARG A 89 -8.24 11.18 -12.15
N PRO A 90 -8.94 12.31 -12.00
CA PRO A 90 -9.71 12.55 -10.78
C PRO A 90 -10.94 11.64 -10.77
N LEU A 91 -11.33 11.17 -9.59
CA LEU A 91 -12.55 10.37 -9.39
C LEU A 91 -13.74 11.24 -8.99
N THR A 92 -13.47 12.47 -8.57
CA THR A 92 -14.46 13.42 -8.05
C THR A 92 -14.30 14.77 -8.73
N ALA A 93 -15.37 15.56 -8.70
CA ALA A 93 -15.23 17.00 -8.84
C ALA A 93 -14.41 17.57 -7.67
N GLN A 94 -13.81 18.73 -7.87
CA GLN A 94 -13.11 19.48 -6.84
C GLN A 94 -14.04 19.74 -5.65
N TRP A 95 -13.54 19.47 -4.44
CA TRP A 95 -14.18 19.80 -3.18
C TRP A 95 -14.46 21.30 -3.12
N ARG A 96 -15.60 21.67 -2.51
CA ARG A 96 -15.99 23.09 -2.37
C ARG A 96 -15.03 23.87 -1.47
N THR A 97 -14.40 23.17 -0.52
CA THR A 97 -13.46 23.72 0.47
C THR A 97 -12.22 22.83 0.52
N LYS A 98 -11.17 23.29 1.21
CA LYS A 98 -10.04 22.43 1.55
C LYS A 98 -10.48 21.46 2.65
N LEU A 99 -10.25 20.18 2.44
CA LEU A 99 -10.62 19.10 3.35
C LEU A 99 -9.40 18.22 3.66
N GLN A 100 -9.48 17.37 4.68
CA GLN A 100 -8.50 16.31 4.96
C GLN A 100 -9.12 14.93 4.69
N PRO A 101 -9.36 14.58 3.42
CA PRO A 101 -10.00 13.31 3.11
C PRO A 101 -9.13 12.11 3.44
N VAL A 102 -9.80 11.01 3.74
CA VAL A 102 -9.23 9.67 3.93
C VAL A 102 -9.90 8.69 2.98
N LEU A 103 -9.24 7.57 2.71
CA LEU A 103 -9.75 6.52 1.82
C LEU A 103 -9.54 5.13 2.43
N ALA A 104 -10.36 4.18 1.99
CA ALA A 104 -10.17 2.76 2.25
C ALA A 104 -10.62 1.98 1.02
N ILE A 105 -9.96 0.86 0.74
CA ILE A 105 -10.20 0.07 -0.47
C ILE A 105 -10.18 -1.43 -0.14
N ASN A 106 -11.12 -2.17 -0.73
CA ASN A 106 -11.14 -3.62 -0.71
C ASN A 106 -11.58 -4.17 -2.08
N GLY A 107 -11.80 -5.48 -2.19
CA GLY A 107 -12.20 -6.13 -3.45
C GLY A 107 -13.55 -5.69 -4.02
N SER A 108 -14.39 -4.97 -3.24
CA SER A 108 -15.72 -4.56 -3.65
C SER A 108 -15.79 -3.09 -4.05
N ARG A 109 -15.22 -2.20 -3.22
CA ARG A 109 -15.35 -0.74 -3.35
C ARG A 109 -14.07 0.00 -2.95
N LEU A 110 -13.96 1.22 -3.46
CA LEU A 110 -13.14 2.29 -2.90
C LEU A 110 -14.08 3.28 -2.20
N LEU A 111 -13.83 3.52 -0.92
CA LEU A 111 -14.49 4.57 -0.16
C LEU A 111 -13.57 5.76 -0.01
N VAL A 112 -14.11 6.96 -0.23
CA VAL A 112 -13.44 8.24 0.05
C VAL A 112 -14.30 9.00 1.03
N ALA A 113 -13.79 9.24 2.22
CA ALA A 113 -14.42 10.12 3.20
C ALA A 113 -13.83 11.53 3.10
N ALA A 114 -14.68 12.54 3.05
CA ALA A 114 -14.30 13.94 3.00
C ALA A 114 -15.27 14.76 3.86
N ALA A 115 -14.76 15.43 4.90
CA ALA A 115 -15.59 15.98 5.98
C ALA A 115 -16.47 14.87 6.60
N ASN A 116 -17.75 15.12 6.80
CA ASN A 116 -18.73 14.15 7.31
C ASN A 116 -19.36 13.25 6.21
N SER A 117 -18.85 13.30 4.97
CA SER A 117 -19.45 12.63 3.82
C SER A 117 -18.59 11.47 3.33
N ILE A 118 -19.23 10.37 2.92
CA ILE A 118 -18.62 9.19 2.32
C ILE A 118 -19.05 9.09 0.87
N HIS A 119 -18.08 8.95 -0.03
CA HIS A 119 -18.27 8.69 -1.45
C HIS A 119 -17.85 7.25 -1.75
N ALA A 120 -18.77 6.42 -2.23
CA ALA A 120 -18.49 5.05 -2.64
C ALA A 120 -18.26 4.94 -4.15
N TYR A 121 -17.22 4.20 -4.51
CA TYR A 121 -16.89 3.83 -5.88
C TYR A 121 -16.89 2.31 -6.01
N GLY A 122 -17.77 1.79 -6.87
CA GLY A 122 -17.85 0.36 -7.15
C GLY A 122 -16.89 -0.06 -8.27
N PHE A 123 -16.51 -1.34 -8.24
CA PHE A 123 -15.65 -1.96 -9.25
C PHE A 123 -16.42 -2.91 -10.18
N GLY A 124 -16.13 -2.83 -11.48
CA GLY A 124 -16.76 -3.63 -12.53
C GLY A 124 -16.36 -5.11 -12.51
N SER A 125 -17.31 -5.98 -12.90
CA SER A 125 -17.12 -7.44 -12.95
C SER A 125 -16.62 -7.97 -14.30
N SER A 126 -16.86 -7.27 -15.40
CA SER A 126 -16.44 -7.70 -16.75
C SER A 126 -15.29 -6.87 -17.32
N SER A 127 -15.05 -5.70 -16.73
CA SER A 127 -14.04 -4.74 -17.17
C SER A 127 -13.48 -4.05 -15.93
N PRO A 128 -12.23 -3.54 -15.99
CA PRO A 128 -11.57 -2.86 -14.88
C PRO A 128 -12.18 -1.47 -14.60
N ARG A 129 -13.50 -1.31 -14.70
CA ARG A 129 -14.23 -0.06 -14.56
C ARG A 129 -14.37 0.34 -13.10
N ILE A 130 -14.23 1.63 -12.84
CA ILE A 130 -14.57 2.29 -11.58
C ILE A 130 -15.77 3.19 -11.87
N TYR A 131 -16.82 3.09 -11.07
CA TYR A 131 -17.99 3.94 -11.19
C TYR A 131 -18.37 4.54 -9.84
N HIS A 132 -18.90 5.76 -9.85
CA HIS A 132 -19.47 6.36 -8.66
C HIS A 132 -20.79 5.67 -8.34
N GLU A 133 -20.93 5.16 -7.13
CA GLU A 133 -22.05 4.33 -6.72
C GLU A 133 -23.06 5.12 -5.88
N ALA A 134 -22.58 5.79 -4.83
CA ALA A 134 -23.42 6.59 -3.94
C ALA A 134 -22.60 7.60 -3.14
N SER A 135 -23.29 8.51 -2.45
CA SER A 135 -22.69 9.39 -1.44
C SER A 135 -23.64 9.57 -0.28
N TRP A 136 -23.11 9.52 0.94
CA TRP A 136 -23.89 9.67 2.17
C TRP A 136 -23.22 10.66 3.10
N ALA A 137 -24.02 11.44 3.83
CA ALA A 137 -23.53 12.22 4.96
C ALA A 137 -23.85 11.46 6.25
N LEU A 138 -22.85 11.27 7.12
CA LEU A 138 -23.03 10.58 8.40
C LEU A 138 -23.71 11.47 9.47
N SER A 139 -23.87 12.75 9.18
CA SER A 139 -24.57 13.71 10.02
C SER A 139 -25.30 14.73 9.14
N GLU A 140 -26.49 15.13 9.56
CA GLU A 140 -27.25 16.20 8.88
C GLU A 140 -26.58 17.56 9.05
N ARG A 141 -25.81 17.74 10.13
CA ARG A 141 -25.11 18.99 10.43
C ARG A 141 -23.67 18.89 9.96
N PHE A 142 -23.31 19.79 9.04
CA PHE A 142 -21.92 20.04 8.67
C PHE A 142 -21.23 20.81 9.80
N SER A 143 -20.33 20.13 10.50
CA SER A 143 -19.48 20.71 11.54
C SER A 143 -18.16 19.96 11.56
N SER A 144 -17.05 20.63 11.87
CA SER A 144 -15.74 19.98 11.93
C SER A 144 -15.68 18.86 12.98
N VAL A 145 -16.55 18.90 14.00
CA VAL A 145 -16.64 17.82 15.01
C VAL A 145 -17.25 16.53 14.46
N THR A 146 -17.98 16.61 13.33
CA THR A 146 -18.55 15.45 12.65
C THR A 146 -17.73 15.02 11.45
N ASP A 147 -16.51 15.55 11.30
CA ASP A 147 -15.60 15.14 10.24
C ASP A 147 -15.09 13.72 10.49
N ILE A 148 -15.01 12.96 9.40
CA ILE A 148 -14.40 11.64 9.37
C ILE A 148 -12.89 11.84 9.26
N THR A 149 -12.15 11.28 10.21
CA THR A 149 -10.70 11.46 10.35
C THR A 149 -9.92 10.20 10.00
N SER A 150 -10.55 9.03 10.04
CA SER A 150 -9.92 7.77 9.66
C SER A 150 -10.94 6.76 9.13
N LEU A 151 -10.47 5.83 8.29
CA LEU A 151 -11.31 4.81 7.66
C LEU A 151 -10.52 3.50 7.53
N ALA A 152 -11.12 2.37 7.91
CA ALA A 152 -10.52 1.05 7.78
C ALA A 152 -11.51 0.04 7.19
N CYS A 153 -11.00 -0.87 6.35
CA CYS A 153 -11.76 -2.01 5.85
C CYS A 153 -11.80 -3.12 6.91
N THR A 154 -12.91 -3.85 6.97
CA THR A 154 -13.00 -5.10 7.75
C THR A 154 -12.86 -6.31 6.81
N PRO A 155 -12.76 -7.55 7.35
CA PRO A 155 -12.81 -8.75 6.51
C PRO A 155 -14.10 -8.89 5.69
N ASP A 156 -15.21 -8.33 6.19
CA ASP A 156 -16.45 -8.24 5.44
C ASP A 156 -16.35 -7.11 4.39
N PRO A 157 -16.46 -7.42 3.08
CA PRO A 157 -16.26 -6.45 2.01
C PRO A 157 -17.25 -5.27 2.03
N ASP A 158 -18.38 -5.42 2.73
CA ASP A 158 -19.44 -4.42 2.79
C ASP A 158 -19.49 -3.68 4.14
N THR A 159 -18.60 -4.04 5.07
CA THR A 159 -18.47 -3.40 6.39
C THR A 159 -17.16 -2.62 6.50
N TYR A 160 -17.25 -1.39 7.02
CA TYR A 160 -16.11 -0.50 7.24
C TYR A 160 -16.20 0.13 8.63
N ILE A 161 -15.05 0.51 9.17
CA ILE A 161 -14.93 1.24 10.44
C ILE A 161 -14.50 2.67 10.15
N VAL A 162 -15.22 3.61 10.73
CA VAL A 162 -15.05 5.05 10.55
C VAL A 162 -14.66 5.67 11.88
N GLY A 163 -13.54 6.37 11.92
CA GLY A 163 -13.12 7.18 13.06
C GLY A 163 -13.50 8.64 12.81
N MET A 164 -14.00 9.28 13.86
CA MET A 164 -14.54 10.64 13.78
C MET A 164 -13.70 11.62 14.62
N TRP A 165 -13.81 12.90 14.29
CA TRP A 165 -13.15 13.98 15.03
C TRP A 165 -13.62 14.07 16.49
N ASP A 166 -14.89 13.79 16.78
CA ASP A 166 -15.45 13.80 18.13
C ASP A 166 -15.05 12.57 18.99
N GLY A 167 -14.13 11.74 18.50
CA GLY A 167 -13.69 10.53 19.19
C GLY A 167 -14.63 9.33 19.05
N SER A 168 -15.74 9.46 18.31
CA SER A 168 -16.61 8.32 18.03
C SER A 168 -16.00 7.41 16.96
N ILE A 169 -16.18 6.10 17.14
CA ILE A 169 -15.89 5.07 16.14
C ILE A 169 -17.21 4.44 15.73
N LYS A 170 -17.50 4.46 14.44
CA LYS A 170 -18.74 3.95 13.85
C LYS A 170 -18.44 2.79 12.92
N ARG A 171 -19.28 1.76 12.97
CA ARG A 171 -19.37 0.71 11.96
C ARG A 171 -20.39 1.14 10.92
N ILE A 172 -19.99 1.14 9.66
CA ILE A 172 -20.89 1.35 8.54
C ILE A 172 -21.03 0.06 7.73
N GLU A 173 -22.26 -0.24 7.31
CA GLU A 173 -22.61 -1.36 6.44
C GLU A 173 -23.25 -0.80 5.18
N ILE A 174 -22.71 -1.15 4.01
CA ILE A 174 -23.23 -0.73 2.72
C ILE A 174 -23.92 -1.93 2.07
N ARG A 175 -25.25 -1.89 1.99
CA ARG A 175 -26.04 -3.01 1.45
C ARG A 175 -26.56 -2.71 0.07
N ASP A 176 -26.32 -3.63 -0.85
CA ASP A 176 -27.00 -3.67 -2.13
C ASP A 176 -28.45 -4.11 -1.89
N GLU A 177 -29.42 -3.26 -2.19
CA GLU A 177 -30.83 -3.63 -2.16
C GLU A 177 -31.14 -4.58 -3.33
N GLN A 178 -30.91 -5.88 -3.14
CA GLN A 178 -31.46 -6.90 -4.02
C GLN A 178 -32.92 -7.12 -3.64
N ASP A 179 -33.83 -6.55 -4.42
CA ASP A 179 -35.23 -6.92 -4.33
C ASP A 179 -35.40 -8.32 -4.95
N GLU A 180 -35.65 -9.32 -4.11
CA GLU A 180 -36.09 -10.64 -4.54
C GLU A 180 -37.46 -10.52 -5.23
N GLY A 181 -37.47 -10.19 -6.53
CA GLY A 181 -38.65 -10.39 -7.38
C GLY A 181 -39.05 -9.26 -8.32
N THR A 182 -38.37 -8.10 -8.33
CA THR A 182 -38.78 -7.00 -9.24
C THR A 182 -37.69 -6.69 -10.29
N PRO A 183 -37.86 -7.08 -11.57
CA PRO A 183 -36.89 -6.83 -12.65
C PRO A 183 -36.86 -5.37 -13.14
N SER A 184 -36.95 -4.38 -12.24
CA SER A 184 -36.92 -2.97 -12.62
C SER A 184 -35.51 -2.52 -12.97
N SER A 185 -35.30 -2.05 -14.20
CA SER A 185 -34.03 -1.59 -14.79
C SER A 185 -33.44 -0.30 -14.19
N ARG A 186 -33.99 0.23 -13.10
CA ARG A 186 -33.43 1.42 -12.45
C ARG A 186 -32.34 0.99 -11.49
N GLN A 187 -31.11 1.42 -11.78
CA GLN A 187 -29.96 1.27 -10.90
C GLN A 187 -30.31 1.84 -9.50
N ARG A 188 -30.60 0.95 -8.54
CA ARG A 188 -30.86 1.35 -7.16
C ARG A 188 -29.56 1.81 -6.52
N GLN A 189 -29.66 2.84 -5.69
CA GLN A 189 -28.53 3.28 -4.88
C GLN A 189 -28.42 2.34 -3.67
N PRO A 190 -27.21 1.89 -3.31
CA PRO A 190 -27.01 1.13 -2.09
C PRO A 190 -27.45 1.94 -0.86
N SER A 191 -27.91 1.23 0.17
CA SER A 191 -28.24 1.83 1.47
C SER A 191 -27.03 1.79 2.40
N LEU A 192 -26.89 2.81 3.25
CA LEU A 192 -25.84 2.86 4.28
C LEU A 192 -26.48 2.83 5.66
N ARG A 193 -26.09 1.84 6.46
CA ARG A 193 -26.43 1.75 7.88
C ARG A 193 -25.20 2.13 8.70
N SER A 194 -25.37 3.00 9.69
CA SER A 194 -24.30 3.42 10.59
C SER A 194 -24.66 3.09 12.03
N THR A 195 -23.75 2.47 12.77
CA THR A 195 -23.90 2.15 14.19
C THR A 195 -22.65 2.60 14.95
N THR A 196 -22.81 3.35 16.05
CA THR A 196 -21.67 3.69 16.92
C THR A 196 -21.22 2.44 17.66
N VAL A 197 -19.94 2.10 17.55
CA VAL A 197 -19.33 0.93 18.21
C VAL A 197 -18.59 1.35 19.47
N TYR A 198 -17.92 2.49 19.43
CA TYR A 198 -17.10 2.97 20.54
C TYR A 198 -17.06 4.49 20.60
N GLN A 199 -16.84 5.01 21.80
CA GLN A 199 -16.58 6.42 22.05
C GLN A 199 -15.28 6.53 22.84
N SER A 200 -14.30 7.25 22.29
CA SER A 200 -13.03 7.50 22.96
C SER A 200 -13.25 8.21 24.31
N PRO A 201 -12.62 7.77 25.40
CA PRO A 201 -12.53 8.53 26.63
C PRO A 201 -12.01 9.93 26.30
N ASN A 202 -12.68 10.97 26.81
CA ASN A 202 -12.37 12.39 26.57
C ASN A 202 -12.73 12.95 25.18
N ASN A 203 -13.38 12.18 24.31
CA ASN A 203 -13.73 12.61 22.94
C ASN A 203 -12.49 13.03 22.13
N ASP A 204 -11.36 12.37 22.37
CA ASP A 204 -10.13 12.59 21.61
C ASP A 204 -10.29 12.14 20.16
N ILE A 205 -9.82 12.95 19.21
CA ILE A 205 -9.87 12.67 17.77
C ILE A 205 -9.28 11.30 17.45
N VAL A 206 -9.98 10.51 16.63
CA VAL A 206 -9.49 9.22 16.13
C VAL A 206 -8.62 9.44 14.89
N GLU A 207 -7.31 9.54 15.07
CA GLU A 207 -6.36 9.85 13.99
C GLU A 207 -6.17 8.68 13.02
N SER A 208 -6.13 7.45 13.52
CA SER A 208 -5.85 6.28 12.69
C SER A 208 -6.61 5.05 13.15
N LEU A 209 -7.00 4.24 12.17
CA LEU A 209 -7.63 2.94 12.34
C LEU A 209 -6.87 1.92 11.51
N SER A 210 -6.60 0.77 12.10
CA SER A 210 -6.08 -0.41 11.40
C SER A 210 -6.91 -1.60 11.82
N CYS A 211 -7.29 -2.44 10.85
CA CYS A 211 -8.07 -3.65 11.10
C CYS A 211 -7.37 -4.82 10.43
N GLU A 212 -7.20 -5.92 11.16
CA GLU A 212 -6.75 -7.20 10.63
C GLU A 212 -7.47 -8.30 11.40
N ASP A 213 -7.98 -9.29 10.67
CA ASP A 213 -8.86 -10.32 11.20
C ASP A 213 -10.05 -9.71 11.97
N ASP A 214 -10.26 -10.09 13.22
CA ASP A 214 -11.31 -9.57 14.10
C ASP A 214 -10.83 -8.42 15.00
N LEU A 215 -9.58 -7.97 14.87
CA LEU A 215 -9.01 -6.95 15.74
C LEU A 215 -9.04 -5.57 15.10
N LEU A 216 -9.57 -4.62 15.86
CA LEU A 216 -9.58 -3.19 15.55
C LEU A 216 -8.57 -2.46 16.43
N LEU A 217 -7.52 -1.93 15.80
CA LEU A 217 -6.59 -0.99 16.42
C LEU A 217 -7.03 0.44 16.11
N SER A 218 -7.34 1.20 17.15
CA SER A 218 -7.57 2.65 17.05
C SER A 218 -6.48 3.43 17.75
N LEU A 219 -6.15 4.61 17.20
CA LEU A 219 -5.13 5.50 17.72
C LEU A 219 -5.69 6.92 17.79
N SER A 220 -5.63 7.53 18.98
CA SER A 220 -6.05 8.90 19.19
C SER A 220 -4.95 9.91 18.86
N ALA A 221 -5.39 11.15 18.66
CA ALA A 221 -4.57 12.36 18.58
C ALA A 221 -3.58 12.56 19.73
N THR A 222 -3.93 12.08 20.91
CA THR A 222 -3.16 12.27 22.15
C THR A 222 -2.13 11.17 22.37
N GLY A 223 -2.15 10.11 21.55
CA GLY A 223 -1.25 8.96 21.69
C GLY A 223 -1.86 7.76 22.40
N ARG A 224 -3.17 7.77 22.67
CA ARG A 224 -3.86 6.62 23.25
C ARG A 224 -4.18 5.61 22.15
N ALA A 225 -3.61 4.41 22.26
CA ALA A 225 -3.95 3.28 21.41
C ALA A 225 -4.95 2.36 22.13
N THR A 226 -5.96 1.87 21.42
CA THR A 226 -6.86 0.81 21.93
C THR A 226 -7.03 -0.30 20.90
N LEU A 227 -7.04 -1.53 21.39
CA LEU A 227 -7.19 -2.75 20.59
C LEU A 227 -8.42 -3.51 21.09
N ARG A 228 -9.36 -3.81 20.19
CA ARG A 228 -10.68 -4.36 20.49
C ARG A 228 -11.09 -5.42 19.47
N SER A 229 -11.90 -6.39 19.87
CA SER A 229 -12.61 -7.28 18.95
C SER A 229 -13.73 -6.54 18.21
N LEU A 230 -13.95 -6.85 16.93
CA LEU A 230 -15.07 -6.36 16.15
C LEU A 230 -16.35 -7.19 16.36
N HIS A 231 -16.23 -8.43 16.82
CA HIS A 231 -17.36 -9.32 17.11
C HIS A 231 -18.04 -9.04 18.46
N ASP A 232 -17.29 -8.63 19.48
CA ASP A 232 -17.85 -8.33 20.80
C ASP A 232 -17.92 -6.82 21.08
N PRO A 233 -19.08 -6.17 20.96
CA PRO A 233 -19.23 -4.74 21.25
C PRO A 233 -19.01 -4.41 22.74
N ASN A 234 -19.07 -5.40 23.63
CA ASN A 234 -18.80 -5.23 25.06
C ASN A 234 -17.34 -5.46 25.42
N ASP A 235 -16.48 -5.78 24.46
CA ASP A 235 -15.06 -5.93 24.69
C ASP A 235 -14.50 -4.63 25.28
N SER A 236 -13.93 -4.77 26.48
CA SER A 236 -13.26 -3.66 27.16
C SER A 236 -12.00 -3.25 26.37
N GLY A 237 -11.45 -4.16 25.59
CA GLY A 237 -10.23 -4.01 24.82
C GLY A 237 -9.00 -3.91 25.71
N SER A 238 -7.84 -3.83 25.08
CA SER A 238 -6.60 -3.41 25.74
C SER A 238 -6.27 -1.98 25.32
N SER A 239 -5.65 -1.20 26.21
CA SER A 239 -5.25 0.17 25.91
C SER A 239 -3.86 0.49 26.41
N LEU A 240 -3.18 1.38 25.69
CA LEU A 240 -1.80 1.79 25.91
C LEU A 240 -1.72 3.30 25.67
N ASP A 241 -0.94 4.01 26.47
CA ASP A 241 -0.61 5.42 26.24
C ASP A 241 0.82 5.52 25.70
N LEU A 242 0.99 6.22 24.58
CA LEU A 242 2.28 6.44 23.92
C LEU A 242 2.97 7.72 24.43
N ASP A 243 2.31 8.53 25.25
CA ASP A 243 2.82 9.80 25.81
C ASP A 243 3.35 10.78 24.73
N ALA A 244 2.80 10.68 23.52
CA ALA A 244 3.22 11.47 22.39
C ALA A 244 2.09 11.67 21.36
N ARG A 245 2.09 12.85 20.73
CA ARG A 245 1.26 13.09 19.54
C ARG A 245 1.54 12.00 18.50
N SER A 246 0.47 11.35 18.05
CA SER A 246 0.54 10.24 17.12
C SER A 246 -0.36 10.49 15.91
N TRP A 247 -0.06 9.86 14.77
CA TRP A 247 -0.74 10.13 13.49
C TRP A 247 -1.18 8.87 12.76
N THR A 248 -0.42 7.79 12.87
CA THR A 248 -0.68 6.56 12.11
C THR A 248 -0.46 5.34 12.99
N SER A 249 -1.26 4.32 12.74
CA SER A 249 -1.17 3.01 13.35
C SER A 249 -1.20 1.94 12.27
N TYR A 250 -0.51 0.84 12.53
CA TYR A 250 -0.57 -0.36 11.70
C TYR A 250 -0.65 -1.60 12.59
N LEU A 251 -1.58 -2.49 12.28
CA LEU A 251 -1.79 -3.76 12.98
C LEU A 251 -1.26 -4.90 12.11
N CYS A 252 -0.48 -5.81 12.70
CA CYS A 252 -0.02 -7.03 12.07
C CYS A 252 -0.26 -8.25 12.97
N THR A 253 -1.28 -9.06 12.66
CA THR A 253 -1.60 -10.31 13.36
C THR A 253 -0.96 -11.53 12.71
N THR A 254 -0.56 -11.41 11.45
CA THR A 254 -0.03 -12.50 10.62
C THR A 254 1.49 -12.71 10.72
N ALA A 255 2.20 -11.80 11.40
CA ALA A 255 3.64 -11.94 11.64
C ALA A 255 3.96 -13.09 12.62
N SER A 256 5.17 -13.63 12.53
CA SER A 256 5.68 -14.63 13.48
C SER A 256 5.62 -14.16 14.93
N SER A 257 5.73 -12.84 15.13
CA SER A 257 5.44 -12.17 16.39
C SER A 257 4.46 -11.03 16.10
N PRO A 258 3.14 -11.23 16.32
CA PRO A 258 2.12 -10.21 16.11
C PRO A 258 2.47 -8.90 16.81
N PHE A 259 2.22 -7.77 16.13
CA PHE A 259 2.62 -6.45 16.62
C PHE A 259 1.65 -5.34 16.18
N ALA A 260 1.69 -4.24 16.92
CA ALA A 260 1.14 -2.96 16.53
C ALA A 260 2.29 -1.96 16.38
N ALA A 261 2.27 -1.20 15.28
CA ALA A 261 3.23 -0.14 15.00
C ALA A 261 2.55 1.23 15.04
N PHE A 262 3.25 2.22 15.58
CA PHE A 262 2.73 3.57 15.77
C PHE A 262 3.72 4.63 15.26
N GLY A 263 3.21 5.57 14.48
CA GLY A 263 3.94 6.77 14.06
C GLY A 263 3.65 7.93 15.02
N THR A 264 4.68 8.41 15.71
CA THR A 264 4.62 9.39 16.80
C THR A 264 5.59 10.54 16.61
N ALA A 265 5.42 11.61 17.41
CA ALA A 265 6.30 12.78 17.48
C ALA A 265 7.45 12.62 18.50
N SER A 266 7.58 11.45 19.10
CA SER A 266 8.45 11.23 20.25
C SER A 266 9.94 11.20 19.86
N LYS A 267 10.82 10.93 20.83
CA LYS A 267 12.24 10.63 20.55
C LYS A 267 12.41 9.31 19.78
N ALA A 268 11.41 8.42 19.83
CA ALA A 268 11.29 7.17 19.09
C ALA A 268 10.07 7.22 18.17
N PRO A 269 10.15 7.90 17.02
CA PRO A 269 8.97 8.22 16.22
C PRO A 269 8.25 7.01 15.63
N LEU A 270 8.92 5.86 15.51
CA LEU A 270 8.31 4.59 15.14
C LEU A 270 8.35 3.64 16.34
N VAL A 271 7.22 3.46 17.01
CA VAL A 271 7.07 2.63 18.22
C VAL A 271 6.44 1.29 17.84
N LEU A 272 6.96 0.19 18.40
CA LEU A 272 6.41 -1.16 18.21
C LEU A 272 6.01 -1.78 19.53
N HIS A 273 4.79 -2.31 19.58
CA HIS A 273 4.29 -3.09 20.69
C HIS A 273 3.95 -4.50 20.22
N ARG A 274 4.41 -5.51 20.96
CA ARG A 274 4.05 -6.89 20.71
C ARG A 274 2.63 -7.16 21.19
N LEU A 275 1.90 -7.98 20.45
CA LEU A 275 0.59 -8.48 20.87
C LEU A 275 0.72 -9.85 21.51
N ARG A 276 -0.06 -10.08 22.56
CA ARG A 276 -0.23 -11.36 23.22
C ARG A 276 -1.16 -12.25 22.38
N GLN A 277 -1.18 -13.54 22.68
CA GLN A 277 -2.03 -14.51 21.96
C GLN A 277 -3.54 -14.23 22.15
N ASP A 278 -3.91 -13.53 23.21
CA ASP A 278 -5.29 -13.09 23.47
C ASP A 278 -5.66 -11.80 22.73
N GLY A 279 -4.76 -11.26 21.89
CA GLY A 279 -5.00 -10.02 21.16
C GLY A 279 -4.85 -8.76 22.01
N SER A 280 -4.27 -8.84 23.21
CA SER A 280 -3.97 -7.66 24.04
C SER A 280 -2.53 -7.17 23.86
N PHE A 281 -2.25 -5.91 24.21
CA PHE A 281 -0.88 -5.40 24.26
C PHE A 281 -0.06 -6.15 25.33
N SER A 282 1.19 -6.50 25.00
CA SER A 282 2.14 -6.98 26.01
C SER A 282 2.49 -5.87 27.00
N GLU A 283 2.55 -6.18 28.30
CA GLU A 283 3.01 -5.25 29.35
C GLU A 283 4.52 -4.97 29.27
N GLU A 284 5.26 -5.81 28.54
CA GLU A 284 6.65 -5.56 28.27
C GLU A 284 6.83 -4.24 27.52
N SER A 285 7.79 -3.44 27.98
CA SER A 285 8.18 -2.18 27.35
C SER A 285 8.38 -2.34 25.83
N PRO A 286 8.13 -1.28 25.03
CA PRO A 286 8.17 -1.33 23.56
C PRO A 286 9.38 -2.10 23.08
N LEU A 287 9.18 -3.01 22.11
CA LEU A 287 10.09 -4.07 21.65
C LEU A 287 11.58 -3.69 21.77
N SER A 288 12.08 -3.82 22.98
CA SER A 288 13.48 -3.69 23.32
C SER A 288 14.01 -5.07 22.98
N GLY A 289 14.63 -5.20 21.81
CA GLY A 289 15.12 -6.49 21.34
C GLY A 289 15.90 -7.23 22.44
N PRO A 290 15.96 -8.57 22.41
CA PRO A 290 16.59 -9.36 23.47
C PRO A 290 17.97 -8.77 23.78
N THR A 291 18.12 -8.20 24.96
CA THR A 291 19.42 -7.75 25.47
C THR A 291 20.29 -9.00 25.53
N PRO A 292 21.43 -9.07 24.81
CA PRO A 292 22.34 -10.19 24.93
C PRO A 292 22.72 -10.30 26.40
N SER A 293 22.36 -11.42 27.04
CA SER A 293 22.70 -11.67 28.43
C SER A 293 24.22 -11.65 28.57
N PRO A 294 24.79 -10.82 29.46
CA PRO A 294 26.24 -10.68 29.60
C PRO A 294 26.94 -11.90 30.25
N ASP A 295 26.26 -13.05 30.39
CA ASP A 295 26.68 -14.15 31.26
C ASP A 295 26.80 -15.51 30.56
N SER A 296 27.19 -15.52 29.27
CA SER A 296 27.65 -16.75 28.60
C SER A 296 29.17 -16.74 28.42
N THR A 297 29.86 -17.11 29.50
CA THR A 297 31.26 -17.55 29.44
C THR A 297 31.37 -18.81 28.59
N LEU A 298 31.99 -18.65 27.42
CA LEU A 298 32.90 -19.59 26.75
C LEU A 298 32.59 -21.10 26.87
N ASP A 299 31.94 -21.65 25.84
CA ASP A 299 32.35 -22.94 25.26
C ASP A 299 32.13 -22.89 23.73
N PRO A 300 33.14 -23.21 22.89
CA PRO A 300 32.97 -23.22 21.44
C PRO A 300 32.18 -24.46 20.98
N PRO A 301 31.11 -24.29 20.17
CA PRO A 301 30.36 -25.44 19.66
C PRO A 301 31.13 -26.16 18.53
N PRO A 302 30.97 -27.49 18.40
CA PRO A 302 31.58 -28.25 17.32
C PRO A 302 30.96 -27.89 15.97
N THR A 303 31.83 -27.64 15.00
CA THR A 303 31.49 -27.39 13.59
C THR A 303 30.88 -28.63 12.93
N THR A 304 29.58 -28.62 12.69
CA THR A 304 28.91 -29.47 11.69
C THR A 304 28.30 -28.60 10.59
N PRO A 305 28.53 -28.92 9.29
CA PRO A 305 27.94 -28.19 8.19
C PRO A 305 26.54 -28.74 7.90
N THR A 306 25.50 -28.06 8.38
CA THR A 306 24.12 -28.27 7.94
C THR A 306 23.82 -27.32 6.77
N LEU A 307 23.39 -27.88 5.64
CA LEU A 307 22.84 -27.12 4.51
C LEU A 307 21.63 -26.31 4.97
N ASP A 308 21.64 -25.01 4.68
CA ASP A 308 20.60 -24.06 5.04
C ASP A 308 19.66 -23.81 3.83
N PRO A 309 18.36 -24.15 3.89
CA PRO A 309 17.40 -23.85 2.86
C PRO A 309 16.63 -22.58 3.22
N THR A 310 17.26 -21.41 3.16
CA THR A 310 16.54 -20.14 2.93
C THR A 310 17.54 -19.08 2.50
N ARG A 311 17.57 -18.80 1.19
CA ARG A 311 18.15 -17.55 0.68
C ARG A 311 17.25 -16.38 1.11
N ALA A 312 17.29 -16.03 2.40
CA ALA A 312 17.05 -14.66 2.79
C ALA A 312 18.12 -13.85 2.06
N ILE A 313 17.72 -12.99 1.13
CA ILE A 313 18.61 -12.03 0.48
C ILE A 313 19.25 -11.23 1.61
N THR A 314 20.47 -11.60 1.98
CA THR A 314 21.24 -10.91 3.01
C THR A 314 21.66 -9.60 2.37
N LEU A 315 20.81 -8.59 2.52
CA LEU A 315 21.00 -7.22 2.06
C LEU A 315 22.11 -6.48 2.81
N SER A 316 23.04 -7.22 3.39
CA SER A 316 24.12 -6.79 4.26
C SER A 316 25.47 -6.93 3.55
N GLN A 317 25.65 -6.27 2.41
CA GLN A 317 26.98 -5.98 1.89
C GLN A 317 27.10 -4.49 1.55
N HIS A 318 27.74 -3.77 2.48
CA HIS A 318 28.39 -2.47 2.33
C HIS A 318 27.63 -1.32 1.64
N ILE A 319 26.62 -0.79 2.32
CA ILE A 319 26.19 0.61 2.14
C ILE A 319 26.99 1.46 3.14
N HIS A 320 28.10 2.06 2.69
CA HIS A 320 28.87 3.09 3.41
C HIS A 320 28.39 4.50 3.00
N SER A 321 27.09 4.75 3.02
CA SER A 321 26.57 6.10 3.25
C SER A 321 26.50 6.29 4.75
N THR A 322 26.97 7.43 5.26
CA THR A 322 26.83 7.81 6.68
C THR A 322 25.47 7.36 7.20
N PRO A 323 25.41 6.59 8.31
CA PRO A 323 24.15 6.07 8.81
C PRO A 323 23.18 7.24 8.90
N ASP A 324 22.07 7.14 8.18
CA ASP A 324 20.98 8.09 8.30
C ASP A 324 20.40 7.89 9.70
N VAL A 325 21.02 8.52 10.69
CA VAL A 325 20.50 8.60 12.04
C VAL A 325 19.29 9.51 11.89
N PRO A 326 18.06 9.00 12.10
CA PRO A 326 16.90 9.87 12.02
C PRO A 326 17.11 10.97 13.05
N SER A 327 17.38 12.19 12.58
CA SER A 327 17.16 13.39 13.38
C SER A 327 15.74 13.28 13.93
N SER A 328 15.49 13.68 15.19
CA SER A 328 14.16 13.65 15.80
C SER A 328 13.12 14.21 14.82
N SER A 329 12.38 13.30 14.16
CA SER A 329 11.50 13.58 13.03
C SER A 329 10.29 12.69 13.19
N ALA A 330 9.09 13.26 13.18
CA ALA A 330 7.86 12.51 13.29
C ALA A 330 7.70 11.46 12.17
N CYS A 331 7.05 10.35 12.50
CA CYS A 331 6.58 9.34 11.54
C CYS A 331 5.07 9.55 11.30
N TYR A 332 4.67 9.78 10.06
CA TYR A 332 3.27 10.11 9.71
C TYR A 332 2.51 8.99 9.04
N ALA A 333 3.20 8.05 8.40
CA ALA A 333 2.55 7.01 7.63
C ALA A 333 3.31 5.69 7.76
N ILE A 334 2.58 4.58 7.85
CA ILE A 334 3.13 3.22 7.90
C ILE A 334 2.37 2.37 6.87
N ALA A 335 3.09 1.53 6.14
CA ALA A 335 2.55 0.51 5.24
C ALA A 335 3.36 -0.79 5.34
N ARG A 336 2.74 -1.91 4.96
CA ARG A 336 3.38 -3.22 4.85
C ARG A 336 3.85 -3.47 3.42
N ALA A 337 4.88 -4.29 3.26
CA ALA A 337 5.17 -4.93 1.97
C ALA A 337 3.97 -5.76 1.47
N PRO A 338 3.65 -5.74 0.15
CA PRO A 338 2.67 -6.66 -0.40
C PRO A 338 3.20 -8.11 -0.35
N PRO A 339 2.34 -9.14 -0.28
CA PRO A 339 2.76 -10.55 -0.31
C PRO A 339 3.52 -10.96 -1.58
N ALA A 340 3.44 -10.14 -2.63
CA ALA A 340 4.14 -10.34 -3.89
C ALA A 340 5.48 -9.60 -3.99
N ALA A 341 5.90 -8.89 -2.94
CA ALA A 341 7.06 -8.02 -3.00
C ALA A 341 8.34 -8.82 -3.34
N PRO A 342 9.03 -8.49 -4.46
CA PRO A 342 10.28 -9.16 -4.84
C PRO A 342 11.43 -8.83 -3.89
N TRP A 343 11.26 -7.80 -3.06
CA TRP A 343 12.17 -7.37 -2.00
C TRP A 343 11.83 -8.00 -0.64
N GLY A 344 10.86 -8.92 -0.61
CA GLY A 344 10.46 -9.72 0.55
C GLY A 344 8.97 -9.57 0.85
N ALA A 345 8.24 -10.69 0.83
CA ALA A 345 6.81 -10.77 1.15
C ALA A 345 6.50 -10.85 2.65
N SER A 346 7.47 -10.52 3.50
CA SER A 346 7.40 -10.81 4.94
C SER A 346 6.53 -9.79 5.67
N PRO A 347 5.63 -10.24 6.56
CA PRO A 347 4.83 -9.34 7.39
C PRO A 347 5.66 -8.50 8.37
N GLU A 348 6.91 -8.89 8.60
CA GLU A 348 7.90 -8.16 9.39
C GLU A 348 8.61 -7.03 8.61
N LEU A 349 8.22 -6.76 7.36
CA LEU A 349 8.74 -5.61 6.60
C LEU A 349 7.78 -4.42 6.66
N LEU A 350 8.26 -3.32 7.24
CA LEU A 350 7.53 -2.06 7.36
C LEU A 350 8.15 -0.97 6.49
N VAL A 351 7.30 -0.17 5.88
CA VAL A 351 7.66 1.06 5.17
C VAL A 351 7.02 2.23 5.90
N ALA A 352 7.80 3.25 6.20
CA ALA A 352 7.33 4.42 6.94
C ALA A 352 7.70 5.73 6.26
N GLY A 353 6.77 6.69 6.27
CA GLY A 353 6.94 8.06 5.79
C GLY A 353 7.17 9.05 6.93
N TRP A 354 8.13 9.95 6.76
CA TRP A 354 8.66 10.81 7.83
C TRP A 354 8.51 12.30 7.52
N TYR A 355 8.54 13.13 8.58
CA TYR A 355 8.49 14.60 8.48
C TYR A 355 9.66 15.19 7.70
N ASP A 356 10.83 14.56 7.74
CA ASP A 356 12.03 14.97 7.00
C ASP A 356 11.99 14.69 5.48
N GLY A 357 10.83 14.30 4.96
CA GLY A 357 10.62 14.02 3.54
C GLY A 357 11.20 12.68 3.07
N ARG A 358 11.56 11.80 3.99
CA ARG A 358 12.12 10.48 3.66
C ARG A 358 11.12 9.35 3.87
N VAL A 359 11.30 8.31 3.06
CA VAL A 359 10.64 7.02 3.21
C VAL A 359 11.68 6.01 3.66
N ARG A 360 11.39 5.26 4.72
CA ARG A 360 12.32 4.31 5.34
C ARG A 360 11.70 2.93 5.39
N MET A 361 12.51 1.92 5.07
CA MET A 361 12.13 0.51 5.14
C MET A 361 12.83 -0.17 6.30
N TYR A 362 12.08 -0.96 7.07
CA TYR A 362 12.54 -1.67 8.26
C TYR A 362 12.23 -3.15 8.13
N ASP A 363 13.16 -4.00 8.55
CA ASP A 363 12.90 -5.42 8.78
C ASP A 363 12.99 -5.68 10.28
N LEU A 364 11.86 -6.07 10.86
CA LEU A 364 11.76 -6.26 12.30
C LEU A 364 12.57 -7.46 12.81
N ARG A 365 12.96 -8.37 11.90
CA ARG A 365 13.80 -9.54 12.19
C ARG A 365 15.27 -9.17 12.30
N VAL A 366 15.69 -8.06 11.69
CA VAL A 366 17.08 -7.61 11.73
C VAL A 366 17.38 -7.06 13.12
N ALA A 367 18.34 -7.68 13.82
CA ALA A 367 18.76 -7.26 15.16
C ALA A 367 19.54 -5.93 15.19
N SER A 368 19.91 -5.37 14.02
CA SER A 368 20.66 -4.11 13.98
C SER A 368 19.82 -2.97 14.55
N ARG A 369 20.39 -2.28 15.53
CA ARG A 369 19.77 -1.15 16.20
C ARG A 369 20.77 0.00 16.32
N TYR A 370 20.26 1.23 16.40
CA TYR A 370 21.08 2.37 16.80
C TYR A 370 21.07 2.52 18.31
N HIS A 371 22.27 2.65 18.89
CA HIS A 371 22.44 3.21 20.22
C HIS A 371 22.74 4.69 20.06
N TYR A 372 21.86 5.55 20.56
CA TYR A 372 22.11 6.98 20.57
C TYR A 372 23.21 7.27 21.60
N ARG A 373 24.36 7.78 21.16
CA ARG A 373 25.50 8.08 22.03
C ARG A 373 25.10 9.26 22.94
N GLY A 374 24.75 8.99 24.20
CA GLY A 374 24.33 9.99 25.18
C GLY A 374 22.90 9.86 25.72
N ALA A 375 22.16 8.81 25.34
CA ALA A 375 20.92 8.44 26.03
C ALA A 375 21.22 7.19 26.86
N ASP A 376 21.69 7.38 28.10
CA ASP A 376 22.17 6.31 28.98
C ASP A 376 21.08 5.29 29.40
N ASP A 377 19.83 5.43 28.93
CA ASP A 377 18.73 4.52 29.30
C ASP A 377 17.61 4.37 28.24
N SER A 378 17.82 4.78 26.98
CA SER A 378 16.77 4.66 25.96
C SER A 378 16.80 3.32 25.23
N ALA A 379 15.63 2.70 25.05
CA ALA A 379 15.46 1.51 24.23
C ALA A 379 16.09 1.68 22.83
N PRO A 380 16.72 0.63 22.28
CA PRO A 380 17.45 0.70 21.01
C PRO A 380 16.51 0.97 19.83
N PHE A 381 16.87 1.91 18.94
CA PHE A 381 16.04 2.27 17.78
C PHE A 381 16.20 1.29 16.63
N LEU A 382 15.12 1.02 15.90
CA LEU A 382 15.19 0.28 14.63
C LEU A 382 16.07 1.04 13.64
N ARG A 383 17.03 0.35 13.04
CA ARG A 383 17.81 0.89 11.93
C ARG A 383 17.08 0.60 10.62
N PRO A 384 16.82 1.62 9.77
CA PRO A 384 16.25 1.38 8.46
C PRO A 384 17.25 0.61 7.58
N MET A 385 16.76 -0.37 6.83
CA MET A 385 17.53 -1.11 5.82
C MET A 385 17.76 -0.27 4.56
N LEU A 386 16.78 0.56 4.23
CA LEU A 386 16.79 1.44 3.07
C LEU A 386 16.10 2.75 3.42
N ALA A 387 16.64 3.85 2.89
CA ALA A 387 16.00 5.15 2.93
C ALA A 387 15.94 5.73 1.51
N MET A 388 14.79 6.30 1.15
CA MET A 388 14.51 6.91 -0.14
C MET A 388 13.95 8.31 0.06
N SER A 389 14.19 9.19 -0.90
CA SER A 389 13.69 10.56 -0.88
C SER A 389 13.68 11.09 -2.30
N ASP A 390 12.72 11.95 -2.61
CA ASP A 390 12.80 12.74 -3.83
C ASP A 390 13.95 13.77 -3.68
N PRO A 391 14.94 13.80 -4.59
CA PRO A 391 16.06 14.73 -4.48
C PRO A 391 15.66 16.21 -4.64
N TRP A 392 14.46 16.50 -5.14
CA TRP A 392 13.94 17.84 -5.38
C TRP A 392 12.91 18.29 -4.35
N LEU A 393 12.46 17.40 -3.46
CA LEU A 393 11.47 17.70 -2.42
C LEU A 393 11.98 17.31 -1.04
N TYR A 394 11.83 18.23 -0.09
CA TYR A 394 12.14 18.02 1.32
C TYR A 394 10.88 18.10 2.20
N GLU A 395 9.71 18.02 1.57
CA GLU A 395 8.42 18.17 2.23
C GLU A 395 8.05 16.88 2.98
N PRO A 396 7.37 16.96 4.14
CA PRO A 396 6.92 15.79 4.90
C PRO A 396 6.18 14.76 4.05
N ILE A 397 6.38 13.48 4.35
CA ILE A 397 5.61 12.38 3.74
C ILE A 397 4.40 12.07 4.61
N TYR A 398 3.20 12.40 4.15
CA TYR A 398 1.95 12.20 4.90
C TYR A 398 1.30 10.83 4.66
N SER A 399 1.62 10.17 3.55
CA SER A 399 1.10 8.84 3.25
C SER A 399 2.14 7.99 2.55
N VAL A 400 2.09 6.68 2.80
CA VAL A 400 2.87 5.67 2.09
C VAL A 400 1.97 4.50 1.72
N ALA A 401 2.25 3.86 0.59
CA ALA A 401 1.60 2.63 0.17
C ALA A 401 2.58 1.76 -0.61
N CYS A 402 2.44 0.44 -0.53
CA CYS A 402 3.29 -0.52 -1.24
C CYS A 402 2.42 -1.37 -2.18
N GLY A 403 2.95 -1.75 -3.33
CA GLY A 403 2.19 -2.46 -4.37
C GLY A 403 2.84 -2.22 -5.74
N GLY A 404 2.05 -1.95 -6.78
CA GLY A 404 2.50 -1.60 -8.12
C GLY A 404 3.15 -2.77 -8.87
N GLY A 405 2.70 -3.03 -10.10
CA GLY A 405 3.16 -4.15 -10.93
C GLY A 405 3.25 -5.46 -10.13
N ALA A 406 4.32 -6.19 -10.34
CA ALA A 406 4.73 -7.35 -9.54
C ALA A 406 5.05 -7.06 -8.04
N GLY A 407 4.27 -6.22 -7.34
CA GLY A 407 4.46 -5.86 -5.92
C GLY A 407 5.75 -5.08 -5.64
N ALA A 408 6.36 -4.51 -6.68
CA ALA A 408 7.74 -4.03 -6.65
C ALA A 408 7.90 -2.56 -6.24
N HIS A 409 6.82 -1.84 -6.02
CA HIS A 409 6.84 -0.38 -5.89
C HIS A 409 6.44 0.10 -4.50
N ILE A 410 7.04 1.22 -4.12
CA ILE A 410 6.64 2.03 -2.97
C ILE A 410 6.18 3.39 -3.51
N ALA A 411 5.02 3.84 -3.04
CA ALA A 411 4.49 5.17 -3.28
C ALA A 411 4.47 6.00 -2.00
N ALA A 412 4.75 7.30 -2.11
CA ALA A 412 4.70 8.24 -1.01
C ALA A 412 4.04 9.56 -1.40
N GLY A 413 3.08 10.00 -0.59
CA GLY A 413 2.36 11.25 -0.75
C GLY A 413 3.00 12.37 0.08
N SER A 414 3.41 13.44 -0.59
CA SER A 414 4.04 14.59 0.05
C SER A 414 3.02 15.58 0.64
N ALA A 415 3.47 16.41 1.59
CA ALA A 415 2.66 17.42 2.25
C ALA A 415 2.30 18.63 1.37
N ARG A 416 2.90 18.77 0.17
CA ARG A 416 2.65 19.90 -0.73
C ARG A 416 2.58 19.48 -2.19
N HIS A 417 2.00 20.37 -3.00
CA HIS A 417 2.01 20.28 -4.47
C HIS A 417 1.32 19.05 -5.10
N GLY A 418 0.67 18.23 -4.29
CA GLY A 418 -0.04 17.02 -4.71
C GLY A 418 0.92 15.97 -5.24
N VAL A 419 2.19 15.96 -4.80
CA VAL A 419 3.21 15.09 -5.39
C VAL A 419 3.16 13.71 -4.75
N VAL A 420 3.12 12.70 -5.61
CA VAL A 420 3.31 11.29 -5.31
C VAL A 420 4.68 10.87 -5.84
N CYS A 421 5.57 10.44 -4.95
CA CYS A 421 6.85 9.85 -5.27
C CYS A 421 6.68 8.34 -5.41
N LEU A 422 7.31 7.74 -6.41
CA LEU A 422 7.23 6.31 -6.73
C LEU A 422 8.66 5.77 -6.85
N TRP A 423 8.97 4.64 -6.20
CA TRP A 423 10.25 3.95 -6.34
C TRP A 423 10.03 2.49 -6.68
N ASP A 424 10.87 1.94 -7.55
CA ASP A 424 10.91 0.51 -7.86
C ASP A 424 12.03 -0.15 -7.04
N MET A 425 11.63 -1.02 -6.13
CA MET A 425 12.50 -1.66 -5.16
C MET A 425 13.47 -2.66 -5.78
N ARG A 426 13.20 -3.13 -7.01
CA ARG A 426 14.12 -3.99 -7.77
C ARG A 426 15.42 -3.25 -8.13
N TYR A 427 15.37 -1.92 -8.16
CA TYR A 427 16.49 -1.07 -8.56
C TYR A 427 17.02 -0.18 -7.42
N ALA A 428 16.42 -0.24 -6.23
CA ALA A 428 16.76 0.61 -5.10
C ALA A 428 18.23 0.52 -4.63
N HIS A 429 18.90 -0.61 -4.88
CA HIS A 429 20.30 -0.83 -4.49
C HIS A 429 21.33 -0.48 -5.56
N ARG A 430 20.91 -0.24 -6.81
CA ARG A 430 21.86 0.00 -7.90
C ARG A 430 22.54 1.35 -7.72
N ARG A 431 23.88 1.32 -7.67
CA ARG A 431 24.67 2.54 -7.67
C ARG A 431 24.81 3.08 -9.09
N HIS A 432 24.95 4.40 -9.17
CA HIS A 432 25.09 5.15 -10.42
C HIS A 432 26.23 4.65 -11.33
N GLU A 433 27.25 4.01 -10.75
CA GLU A 433 28.46 3.56 -11.45
C GLU A 433 28.31 2.17 -12.09
N GLU A 434 27.41 1.32 -11.59
CA GLU A 434 27.27 -0.07 -12.05
C GLU A 434 26.44 -0.19 -13.35
N ASP A 435 25.52 0.76 -13.58
CA ASP A 435 24.65 0.77 -14.76
C ASP A 435 25.44 0.96 -16.09
N ALA A 436 26.64 1.52 -16.03
CA ALA A 436 27.49 1.71 -17.21
C ALA A 436 28.11 0.40 -17.74
N ILE A 437 28.17 -0.66 -16.93
CA ILE A 437 29.00 -1.84 -17.22
C ILE A 437 28.20 -2.96 -17.90
N VAL A 438 26.88 -3.03 -17.70
CA VAL A 438 26.11 -4.25 -18.05
C VAL A 438 25.34 -4.15 -19.38
N GLY A 439 25.26 -2.98 -20.02
CA GLY A 439 24.57 -2.81 -21.32
C GLY A 439 23.07 -3.14 -21.32
N ALA A 440 22.50 -3.53 -20.18
CA ALA A 440 21.07 -3.73 -20.01
C ALA A 440 20.39 -2.37 -19.87
N ALA A 441 19.40 -2.10 -20.72
CA ALA A 441 18.63 -0.87 -20.66
C ALA A 441 17.88 -0.78 -19.31
N VAL A 442 18.36 0.10 -18.43
CA VAL A 442 17.70 0.40 -17.16
C VAL A 442 16.43 1.22 -17.45
N PRO A 443 15.26 0.86 -16.88
CA PRO A 443 14.06 1.65 -17.05
C PRO A 443 14.30 3.11 -16.61
N PRO A 444 13.74 4.11 -17.31
CA PRO A 444 13.91 5.52 -16.93
C PRO A 444 13.33 5.82 -15.54
N THR A 445 12.41 4.99 -15.04
CA THR A 445 11.79 5.10 -13.72
C THR A 445 12.53 4.33 -12.62
N ALA A 446 13.62 3.62 -12.94
CA ALA A 446 14.30 2.72 -12.00
C ALA A 446 14.77 3.42 -10.71
N ARG A 447 15.15 4.70 -10.79
CA ARG A 447 15.60 5.50 -9.63
C ARG A 447 14.46 6.15 -8.85
N GLY A 448 13.25 5.98 -9.35
CA GLY A 448 12.06 6.63 -8.88
C GLY A 448 11.63 7.80 -9.76
N MET A 449 10.36 8.15 -9.61
CA MET A 449 9.74 9.28 -10.29
C MET A 449 8.77 9.96 -9.35
N SER A 450 8.56 11.24 -9.58
CA SER A 450 7.53 12.02 -8.91
C SER A 450 6.48 12.47 -9.91
N VAL A 451 5.22 12.44 -9.49
CA VAL A 451 4.07 12.81 -10.29
C VAL A 451 3.10 13.62 -9.46
N HIS A 452 2.59 14.71 -10.02
CA HIS A 452 1.53 15.48 -9.39
C HIS A 452 0.17 14.80 -9.58
N ALA A 453 -0.69 14.91 -8.57
CA ALA A 453 -2.09 14.53 -8.68
C ALA A 453 -2.79 15.30 -9.82
N PRO A 454 -3.82 14.72 -10.48
CA PRO A 454 -4.59 15.37 -11.52
C PRO A 454 -5.07 16.77 -11.12
N GLY A 455 -4.70 17.78 -11.91
CA GLY A 455 -4.95 19.20 -11.62
C GLY A 455 -3.69 19.97 -11.26
N ASN A 456 -2.63 19.30 -10.79
CA ASN A 456 -1.40 19.92 -10.26
C ASN A 456 -1.72 20.94 -9.15
N ASP A 457 -2.71 20.62 -8.31
CA ASP A 457 -3.16 21.50 -7.24
C ASP A 457 -2.09 21.58 -6.12
N PRO A 458 -1.87 22.76 -5.50
CA PRO A 458 -0.97 22.91 -4.37
C PRO A 458 -1.63 22.34 -3.09
N SER A 459 -1.62 21.03 -2.96
CA SER A 459 -2.29 20.28 -1.88
C SER A 459 -1.37 19.22 -1.27
N PRO A 460 -1.53 18.85 0.01
CA PRO A 460 -1.02 17.58 0.51
C PRO A 460 -1.66 16.38 -0.20
N VAL A 461 -0.99 15.23 -0.20
CA VAL A 461 -1.56 13.92 -0.49
C VAL A 461 -1.75 13.19 0.84
N PHE A 462 -2.97 13.23 1.37
CA PHE A 462 -3.27 12.77 2.73
C PHE A 462 -3.25 11.25 2.87
N GLN A 463 -3.70 10.53 1.84
CA GLN A 463 -3.71 9.08 1.87
C GLN A 463 -3.53 8.50 0.48
N LEU A 464 -2.87 7.34 0.45
CA LEU A 464 -2.61 6.55 -0.74
C LEU A 464 -3.08 5.11 -0.49
N ALA A 465 -3.54 4.47 -1.56
CA ALA A 465 -3.63 3.02 -1.63
C ALA A 465 -3.05 2.58 -2.98
N LEU A 466 -2.13 1.63 -2.94
CA LEU A 466 -1.42 1.13 -4.11
C LEU A 466 -1.75 -0.35 -4.28
N GLU A 467 -2.29 -0.71 -5.44
CA GLU A 467 -2.45 -2.09 -5.89
C GLU A 467 -1.53 -2.34 -7.09
N SER A 468 -1.61 -3.49 -7.75
CA SER A 468 -0.74 -3.79 -8.90
C SER A 468 -0.87 -2.76 -10.04
N SER A 469 -2.07 -2.54 -10.57
CA SER A 469 -2.24 -1.69 -11.76
C SER A 469 -2.60 -0.24 -11.47
N ARG A 470 -2.93 0.11 -10.23
CA ARG A 470 -3.47 1.43 -9.88
C ARG A 470 -2.96 1.95 -8.56
N LEU A 471 -2.85 3.26 -8.50
CA LEU A 471 -2.67 4.03 -7.28
C LEU A 471 -3.87 4.93 -7.10
N TYR A 472 -4.52 4.84 -5.94
CA TYR A 472 -5.57 5.74 -5.51
C TYR A 472 -4.98 6.72 -4.51
N GLY A 473 -5.43 7.97 -4.58
CA GLY A 473 -5.01 8.97 -3.62
C GLY A 473 -6.07 10.04 -3.40
N VAL A 474 -5.93 10.74 -2.29
CA VAL A 474 -6.79 11.86 -1.93
C VAL A 474 -5.98 13.08 -1.54
N THR A 475 -6.45 14.23 -2.01
CA THR A 475 -5.87 15.57 -1.78
C THR A 475 -6.90 16.45 -1.10
N ASP A 476 -6.50 17.63 -0.61
CA ASP A 476 -7.41 18.66 -0.09
C ASP A 476 -8.40 19.19 -1.13
N ARG A 477 -8.25 18.80 -2.41
CA ARG A 477 -9.10 19.20 -3.54
C ARG A 477 -9.93 18.08 -4.15
N ARG A 478 -9.46 16.84 -4.21
CA ARG A 478 -10.14 15.75 -4.93
C ARG A 478 -9.56 14.38 -4.61
N ALA A 479 -10.34 13.34 -4.88
CA ALA A 479 -9.83 11.98 -5.04
C ALA A 479 -9.32 11.75 -6.47
N PHE A 480 -8.31 10.90 -6.62
CA PHE A 480 -7.71 10.59 -7.91
C PHE A 480 -7.22 9.15 -8.01
N VAL A 481 -6.98 8.73 -9.26
CA VAL A 481 -6.34 7.48 -9.63
C VAL A 481 -5.22 7.75 -10.64
N LEU A 482 -4.10 7.05 -10.47
CA LEU A 482 -3.08 6.84 -11.48
C LEU A 482 -3.18 5.37 -11.92
N ASP A 483 -3.41 5.13 -13.21
CA ASP A 483 -3.77 3.81 -13.73
C ASP A 483 -2.78 3.36 -14.81
N TRP A 484 -2.00 2.33 -14.50
CA TRP A 484 -1.06 1.64 -15.38
C TRP A 484 -1.70 0.45 -16.11
N GLY A 485 -2.98 0.17 -15.86
CA GLY A 485 -3.71 -0.90 -16.51
C GLY A 485 -3.86 -0.68 -18.03
N PRO A 486 -3.76 -1.74 -18.85
CA PRO A 486 -3.98 -1.63 -20.29
C PRO A 486 -5.44 -1.31 -20.63
N ASN A 487 -5.63 -0.68 -21.79
CA ASN A 487 -6.95 -0.46 -22.41
C ASN A 487 -7.92 0.43 -21.60
N ALA A 488 -7.41 1.32 -20.74
CA ALA A 488 -8.24 2.33 -20.09
C ALA A 488 -8.92 3.25 -21.12
N THR A 489 -10.24 3.39 -21.02
CA THR A 489 -11.09 4.25 -21.84
C THR A 489 -11.78 5.31 -20.98
N GLU A 490 -12.55 6.22 -21.58
CA GLU A 490 -13.31 7.23 -20.82
C GLU A 490 -14.37 6.58 -19.92
N ASP A 491 -14.95 5.46 -20.34
CA ASP A 491 -15.96 4.71 -19.58
C ASP A 491 -15.37 3.91 -18.42
N THR A 492 -14.04 3.75 -18.38
CA THR A 492 -13.33 3.11 -17.27
C THR A 492 -13.48 3.90 -15.96
N TYR A 493 -13.77 5.19 -16.00
CA TYR A 493 -13.82 6.06 -14.82
C TYR A 493 -15.18 6.76 -14.68
N PRO A 494 -15.51 7.27 -13.47
CA PRO A 494 -16.69 8.11 -13.29
C PRO A 494 -16.61 9.35 -14.19
N PRO A 495 -17.76 9.84 -14.71
CA PRO A 495 -17.79 11.05 -15.51
C PRO A 495 -17.44 12.27 -14.63
N ILE A 496 -16.58 13.14 -15.16
CA ILE A 496 -16.21 14.40 -14.48
C ILE A 496 -17.01 15.54 -15.12
N PRO A 497 -17.56 16.49 -14.33
CA PRO A 497 -18.29 17.62 -14.86
C PRO A 497 -17.49 18.40 -15.91
N ALA A 498 -18.14 18.83 -16.99
CA ALA A 498 -17.50 19.48 -18.14
C ALA A 498 -16.80 20.82 -17.82
N ARG A 499 -17.11 21.45 -16.68
CA ARG A 499 -16.40 22.66 -16.24
C ARG A 499 -14.98 22.26 -15.82
N ASN A 500 -13.98 22.64 -16.61
CA ASN A 500 -12.57 22.35 -16.40
C ASN A 500 -12.04 22.99 -15.10
N GLN A 501 -12.30 22.37 -13.94
CA GLN A 501 -11.87 22.75 -12.58
C GLN A 501 -10.34 22.64 -12.41
N GLY A 502 -9.59 23.43 -13.17
CA GLY A 502 -8.12 23.37 -13.26
C GLY A 502 -7.57 22.19 -14.07
N LEU A 503 -8.42 21.26 -14.49
CA LEU A 503 -8.01 20.07 -15.23
C LEU A 503 -7.65 20.42 -16.68
N LYS A 504 -6.43 20.09 -17.08
CA LYS A 504 -5.94 20.25 -18.46
C LYS A 504 -5.81 18.88 -19.11
N ARG A 505 -6.32 18.73 -20.33
CA ARG A 505 -6.00 17.56 -21.17
C ARG A 505 -4.67 17.80 -21.87
N LYS A 506 -3.88 16.75 -22.09
CA LYS A 506 -2.66 16.84 -22.89
C LYS A 506 -3.03 17.18 -24.33
N LYS A 507 -2.45 18.26 -24.90
CA LYS A 507 -2.73 18.69 -26.27
C LYS A 507 -2.49 17.53 -27.25
N GLY A 508 -3.49 17.23 -28.09
CA GLY A 508 -3.42 16.14 -29.07
C GLY A 508 -3.62 14.73 -28.52
N HIS A 509 -3.77 14.55 -27.20
CA HIS A 509 -4.03 13.24 -26.61
C HIS A 509 -5.55 12.99 -26.54
N ARG A 510 -5.99 11.86 -27.11
CA ARG A 510 -7.40 11.42 -27.08
C ARG A 510 -7.71 10.41 -25.97
N GLY A 511 -6.72 10.07 -25.13
CA GLY A 511 -6.93 9.15 -24.02
C GLY A 511 -7.75 9.76 -22.88
N PRO A 512 -8.22 8.93 -21.94
CA PRO A 512 -9.03 9.37 -20.81
C PRO A 512 -8.26 10.23 -19.80
N GLY A 513 -6.92 10.21 -19.83
CA GLY A 513 -6.08 10.88 -18.84
C GLY A 513 -6.02 12.41 -18.96
N PHE A 514 -5.81 13.05 -17.81
CA PHE A 514 -5.46 14.47 -17.72
C PHE A 514 -3.95 14.65 -17.65
N TYR A 515 -3.51 15.85 -18.01
CA TYR A 515 -2.11 16.25 -17.89
C TYR A 515 -1.72 16.35 -16.42
N VAL A 516 -0.60 15.73 -16.08
CA VAL A 516 0.09 15.86 -14.80
C VAL A 516 1.56 16.15 -15.04
N THR A 517 2.13 16.96 -14.16
CA THR A 517 3.57 17.20 -14.12
C THR A 517 4.24 15.94 -13.56
N LYS A 518 5.31 15.49 -14.20
CA LYS A 518 6.11 14.36 -13.73
C LYS A 518 7.59 14.60 -14.00
N TYR A 519 8.45 14.09 -13.13
CA TYR A 519 9.91 14.14 -13.28
C TYR A 519 10.55 12.89 -12.68
N VAL A 520 11.74 12.54 -13.16
CA VAL A 520 12.52 11.37 -12.70
C VAL A 520 13.48 11.81 -11.60
N HIS A 521 13.76 10.95 -10.63
CA HIS A 521 14.75 11.16 -9.58
C HIS A 521 16.18 10.95 -10.09
N ASP A 522 16.57 11.70 -11.12
CA ASP A 522 17.95 11.72 -11.56
C ASP A 522 18.69 12.91 -10.95
N ARG A 523 19.75 12.65 -10.19
CA ARG A 523 20.61 13.71 -9.62
C ARG A 523 21.54 14.32 -10.68
N HIS A 524 21.62 13.75 -11.88
CA HIS A 524 22.39 14.32 -12.98
C HIS A 524 21.57 15.25 -13.88
N GLY A 525 20.73 16.07 -13.24
CA GLY A 525 20.31 17.35 -13.80
C GLY A 525 21.51 18.29 -13.89
N SER A 526 22.21 18.19 -15.01
CA SER A 526 22.94 19.29 -15.62
C SER A 526 22.18 20.60 -15.42
N SER A 527 22.88 21.60 -14.90
CA SER A 527 22.48 23.00 -14.92
C SER A 527 21.98 23.37 -16.32
N GLY A 528 20.65 23.46 -16.48
CA GLY A 528 19.98 23.98 -17.66
C GLY A 528 19.47 25.38 -17.39
#